data_AF-A0A349H7V9-F1
#
_entry.id   AF-A0A349H7V9-F1
#
_cell.length_a   1.000
_cell.length_b   1.000
_cell.length_c   1.000
_cell.angle_alpha   90.00
_cell.angle_beta   90.00
_cell.angle_gamma   90.00
#
_symmetry.space_group_name_H-M   'P 1'
#
loop_
_entity.id
_entity.type
_entity.pdbx_description
1 polymer ?
#
loop_
_entity_poly.entity_id
_entity_poly.type
_entity_poly.pdbx_seq_one_letter_code
_entity_poly.pdbx_strand_id
1 'polypeptide(L)'
;MLESWDQPAPWRSLRAWDVLWGLLVLAGSGYAYMLYRPYMDGYEVAIQSGATLALIAWGLYWKPARAFTLVVTGLAVIALWRYGNDLGLRRSNFLLKYFLESQAAFMWMSTLYVLATLTYFGALLSRSDFTGRTATALTWSATVMGLTGLLVRWRESYLLGADIGHIPVSNLYEVF
;
A
#
# COMPACT_ATOMS: atom_id res chain seq x y z
N MET A 1 25.95 -2.25 -35.50
CA MET A 1 25.80 -0.93 -34.85
C MET A 1 25.33 -1.19 -33.44
N LEU A 2 26.22 -1.11 -32.46
CA LEU A 2 25.86 -1.18 -31.05
C LEU A 2 25.33 0.19 -30.67
N GLU A 3 24.03 0.32 -30.44
CA GLU A 3 23.45 1.52 -29.85
C GLU A 3 24.13 1.76 -28.50
N SER A 4 24.87 2.86 -28.42
CA SER A 4 25.43 3.37 -27.18
C SER A 4 24.26 3.76 -26.28
N TRP A 5 24.05 2.98 -25.23
CA TRP A 5 23.13 3.29 -24.14
C TRP A 5 23.68 4.46 -23.34
N ASP A 6 23.58 5.67 -23.91
CA ASP A 6 23.68 6.89 -23.13
C ASP A 6 22.36 7.02 -22.37
N GLN A 7 22.21 6.24 -21.28
CA GLN A 7 21.15 6.46 -20.32
C GLN A 7 21.53 7.73 -19.56
N PRO A 8 20.84 8.88 -19.77
CA PRO A 8 21.11 10.05 -18.96
C PRO A 8 20.87 9.63 -17.51
N ALA A 9 21.87 9.86 -16.66
CA ALA A 9 21.80 9.48 -15.26
C ALA A 9 20.47 9.97 -14.65
N PRO A 10 19.79 9.19 -13.78
CA PRO A 10 18.39 9.39 -13.43
C PRO A 10 18.06 10.75 -12.77
N TRP A 11 19.10 11.50 -12.39
CA TRP A 11 19.06 12.86 -11.84
C TRP A 11 19.10 13.98 -12.90
N ARG A 12 19.42 13.71 -14.16
CA ARG A 12 19.59 14.74 -15.21
C ARG A 12 18.28 15.31 -15.77
N SER A 13 17.12 14.78 -15.41
CA SER A 13 15.83 15.40 -15.74
C SER A 13 14.78 15.19 -14.65
N LEU A 14 14.94 15.89 -13.51
CA LEU A 14 13.86 15.98 -12.53
C LEU A 14 12.65 16.63 -13.18
N ARG A 15 11.60 15.84 -13.42
CA ARG A 15 10.33 16.35 -13.93
C ARG A 15 9.56 16.97 -12.77
N ALA A 16 8.65 17.90 -13.04
CA ALA A 16 7.80 18.51 -12.01
C ALA A 16 7.09 17.47 -11.12
N TRP A 17 6.67 16.34 -11.71
CA TRP A 17 6.07 15.21 -10.98
C TRP A 17 7.01 14.48 -10.03
N ASP A 18 8.32 14.49 -10.29
CA ASP A 18 9.33 13.89 -9.41
C ASP A 18 9.52 14.74 -8.15
N VAL A 19 9.55 16.06 -8.33
CA VAL A 19 9.59 17.02 -7.23
C VAL A 19 8.31 16.94 -6.41
N LEU A 20 7.14 16.92 -7.06
CA LEU A 20 5.86 16.80 -6.38
C LEU A 20 5.76 15.53 -5.53
N TRP A 21 6.23 14.39 -6.05
CA TRP A 21 6.28 13.13 -5.30
C TRP A 21 7.13 13.27 -4.03
N GLY A 22 8.34 13.80 -4.16
CA GLY A 22 9.23 14.03 -3.02
C GLY A 22 8.60 14.95 -1.97
N LEU A 23 8.01 16.07 -2.42
CA LEU A 23 7.33 17.02 -1.53
C LEU A 23 6.13 16.40 -0.81
N LEU A 24 5.33 15.58 -1.49
CA LEU A 24 4.17 14.93 -0.90
C LEU A 24 4.58 13.95 0.20
N VAL A 25 5.59 13.11 -0.07
CA VAL A 25 6.10 12.15 0.91
C VAL A 25 6.73 12.87 2.09
N LEU A 26 7.55 13.91 1.85
CA LEU A 26 8.15 14.74 2.90
C LEU A 26 7.09 15.45 3.75
N ALA A 27 6.04 16.01 3.13
CA ALA A 27 4.98 16.68 3.85
C ALA A 27 4.21 15.71 4.76
N GLY A 28 3.83 14.53 4.25
CA GLY A 28 3.14 13.51 5.03
C GLY A 28 3.99 12.97 6.17
N SER A 29 5.25 12.60 5.89
CA SER A 29 6.18 12.12 6.92
C SER A 29 6.55 13.21 7.93
N GLY A 30 6.75 14.45 7.49
CA GLY A 30 7.05 15.59 8.35
C GLY A 30 5.90 15.91 9.29
N TYR A 31 4.66 15.89 8.79
CA TYR A 31 3.47 16.05 9.63
C TYR A 31 3.36 14.96 10.70
N ALA A 32 3.54 13.68 10.32
CA ALA A 32 3.53 12.57 11.27
C ALA A 32 4.66 12.70 12.31
N TYR A 33 5.86 13.11 11.89
CA TYR A 33 6.98 13.37 12.80
C TYR A 33 6.63 14.47 13.81
N MET A 34 6.11 15.61 13.36
CA MET A 34 5.75 16.72 14.26
C MET A 34 4.71 16.31 15.31
N LEU A 35 3.75 15.46 14.94
CA LEU A 35 2.70 15.00 15.84
C LEU A 35 3.20 13.95 16.84
N TYR A 36 4.06 13.03 16.39
CA TYR A 36 4.41 11.85 17.18
C TYR A 36 5.83 11.84 17.75
N ARG A 37 6.69 12.83 17.42
CA ARG A 37 8.06 12.91 17.92
C ARG A 37 8.19 12.78 19.45
N PRO A 38 7.32 13.38 20.28
CA PRO A 38 7.42 13.22 21.74
C PRO A 38 7.28 11.78 22.23
N TYR A 39 6.72 10.88 21.41
CA TYR A 39 6.51 9.46 21.71
C TYR A 39 7.53 8.54 21.03
N MET A 40 8.52 9.10 20.34
CA MET A 40 9.52 8.36 19.56
C MET A 40 10.90 8.50 20.18
N ASP A 41 11.61 7.39 20.34
CA ASP A 41 13.01 7.34 20.69
C ASP A 41 13.92 7.60 19.48
N GLY A 42 15.22 7.27 19.60
CA GLY A 42 16.18 7.44 18.50
C GLY A 42 15.98 6.44 17.35
N TYR A 43 15.57 5.20 17.65
CA TYR A 43 15.32 4.16 16.67
C TYR A 43 14.07 4.46 15.86
N GLU A 44 12.95 4.85 16.48
CA GLU A 44 11.74 5.15 15.71
C GLU A 44 11.96 6.32 14.74
N VAL A 45 12.74 7.32 15.15
CA VAL A 45 13.08 8.44 14.26
C VAL A 45 14.00 8.02 13.13
N ALA A 46 14.99 7.16 13.39
CA ALA A 46 15.83 6.62 12.34
C ALA A 46 15.02 5.76 11.35
N ILE A 47 14.11 4.92 11.84
CA ILE A 47 13.22 4.09 11.02
C ILE A 47 12.29 4.98 10.18
N GLN A 48 11.64 5.98 10.79
CA GLN A 48 10.73 6.88 10.06
C GLN A 48 11.47 7.65 8.97
N SER A 49 12.59 8.30 9.31
CA SER A 49 13.39 9.06 8.34
C SER A 49 13.95 8.18 7.22
N GLY A 50 14.45 6.98 7.57
CA GLY A 50 14.88 5.98 6.60
C GLY A 50 13.76 5.51 5.67
N ALA A 51 12.56 5.25 6.22
CA ALA A 51 11.39 4.87 5.45
C ALA A 51 10.92 5.99 4.51
N THR A 52 10.95 7.25 4.97
CA THR A 52 10.67 8.42 4.14
C THR A 52 11.63 8.50 2.95
N LEU A 53 12.95 8.39 3.19
CA LEU A 53 13.96 8.43 2.12
C LEU A 53 13.81 7.24 1.16
N ALA A 54 13.58 6.04 1.68
CA ALA A 54 13.36 4.84 0.87
C ALA A 54 12.13 4.98 -0.02
N LEU A 55 11.02 5.52 0.50
CA LEU A 55 9.79 5.71 -0.27
C LEU A 55 9.96 6.78 -1.36
N ILE A 56 10.66 7.87 -1.08
CA ILE A 56 11.04 8.87 -2.09
C ILE A 56 11.86 8.20 -3.18
N ALA A 57 12.95 7.50 -2.82
CA ALA A 57 13.83 6.82 -3.76
C ALA A 57 13.07 5.78 -4.60
N TRP A 58 12.19 4.99 -3.99
CA TRP A 58 11.41 3.97 -4.68
C TRP A 58 10.46 4.58 -5.71
N GLY A 59 9.74 5.65 -5.36
CA GLY A 59 8.89 6.34 -6.31
C GLY A 59 9.66 7.12 -7.38
N LEU A 60 10.89 7.55 -7.12
CA LEU A 60 11.76 8.15 -8.14
C LEU A 60 12.27 7.10 -9.14
N TYR A 61 12.69 5.93 -8.65
CA TYR A 61 13.18 4.80 -9.43
C TYR A 61 12.07 4.11 -10.24
N TRP A 62 10.93 3.82 -9.60
CA TRP A 62 9.82 3.08 -10.20
C TRP A 62 8.52 3.89 -10.11
N LYS A 63 8.21 4.63 -11.18
CA LYS A 63 7.08 5.56 -11.24
C LYS A 63 5.71 4.94 -10.89
N PRO A 64 5.38 3.68 -11.26
CA PRO A 64 4.14 3.03 -10.85
C PRO A 64 3.94 2.92 -9.33
N ALA A 65 5.03 2.84 -8.55
CA ALA A 65 4.97 2.76 -7.09
C ALA A 65 4.24 3.96 -6.47
N ARG A 66 4.29 5.13 -7.11
CA ARG A 66 3.63 6.35 -6.61
C ARG A 66 2.11 6.19 -6.52
N ALA A 67 1.49 5.75 -7.62
CA ALA A 67 0.04 5.55 -7.67
C ALA A 67 -0.38 4.45 -6.70
N PHE A 68 0.39 3.36 -6.66
CA PHE A 68 0.19 2.28 -5.70
C PHE A 68 0.18 2.79 -4.25
N THR A 69 1.23 3.51 -3.83
CA THR A 69 1.32 4.07 -2.48
C THR A 69 0.18 5.03 -2.19
N LEU A 70 -0.14 5.95 -3.09
CA LEU A 70 -1.21 6.94 -2.89
C LEU A 70 -2.57 6.27 -2.70
N VAL A 71 -2.90 5.27 -3.51
CA VAL A 71 -4.16 4.53 -3.38
C VAL A 71 -4.20 3.76 -2.06
N VAL A 72 -3.13 3.03 -1.71
CA VAL A 72 -3.06 2.29 -0.44
C VAL A 72 -3.18 3.24 0.75
N THR A 73 -2.46 4.36 0.75
CA THR A 73 -2.56 5.38 1.81
C THR A 73 -3.98 5.95 1.90
N GLY A 74 -4.61 6.26 0.77
CA GLY A 74 -5.98 6.76 0.72
C GLY A 74 -6.99 5.77 1.32
N LEU A 75 -6.93 4.51 0.90
CA LEU A 75 -7.82 3.46 1.41
C LEU A 75 -7.58 3.19 2.91
N ALA A 76 -6.32 3.15 3.34
CA ALA A 76 -5.98 2.98 4.75
C ALA A 76 -6.50 4.15 5.61
N VAL A 77 -6.30 5.40 5.19
CA VAL A 77 -6.81 6.59 5.90
C VAL A 77 -8.34 6.58 5.96
N ILE A 78 -9.02 6.22 4.86
CA ILE A 78 -10.48 6.06 4.84
C ILE A 78 -10.89 5.00 5.86
N ALA A 79 -10.24 3.84 5.89
CA ALA A 79 -10.56 2.78 6.84
C ALA A 79 -10.36 3.23 8.29
N LEU A 80 -9.24 3.87 8.61
CA LEU A 80 -8.96 4.44 9.94
C LEU A 80 -10.03 5.44 10.36
N TRP A 81 -10.45 6.32 9.44
CA TRP A 81 -11.51 7.29 9.69
C TRP A 81 -12.87 6.63 9.91
N ARG A 82 -13.20 5.58 9.15
CA ARG A 82 -14.46 4.83 9.29
C ARG A 82 -14.51 4.00 10.56
N TYR A 83 -13.38 3.48 11.03
CA TYR A 83 -13.29 2.75 12.28
C TYR A 83 -13.46 3.65 13.50
N GLY A 84 -12.87 4.86 13.48
CA GLY A 84 -12.84 5.70 14.69
C GLY A 84 -12.32 4.88 15.88
N ASN A 85 -13.03 4.88 17.00
CA ASN A 85 -12.64 4.12 18.19
C ASN A 85 -13.48 2.85 18.41
N ASP A 86 -14.22 2.38 17.41
CA ASP A 86 -15.11 1.23 17.54
C ASP A 86 -14.80 0.14 16.51
N LEU A 87 -14.25 -0.99 16.98
CA LEU A 87 -13.98 -2.16 16.15
C LEU A 87 -15.27 -2.82 15.63
N GLY A 88 -16.39 -2.69 16.35
CA GLY A 88 -17.69 -3.25 15.99
C GLY A 88 -18.21 -2.76 14.65
N LEU A 89 -17.80 -1.56 14.22
CA LEU A 89 -18.18 -0.97 12.94
C LEU A 89 -17.77 -1.81 11.73
N ARG A 90 -16.81 -2.73 11.86
CA ARG A 90 -16.46 -3.68 10.79
C ARG A 90 -17.64 -4.53 10.31
N ARG A 91 -18.64 -4.75 11.17
CA ARG A 91 -19.82 -5.59 10.86
C ARG A 91 -20.98 -4.83 10.22
N SER A 92 -21.06 -3.52 10.42
CA SER A 92 -22.20 -2.68 10.05
C SER A 92 -21.86 -1.63 8.98
N ASN A 93 -20.64 -1.12 8.98
CA ASN A 93 -20.18 -0.11 8.04
C ASN A 93 -19.89 -0.75 6.67
N PHE A 94 -20.66 -0.38 5.65
CA PHE A 94 -20.58 -0.97 4.31
C PHE A 94 -19.14 -1.06 3.76
N LEU A 95 -18.39 0.05 3.79
CA LEU A 95 -17.04 0.08 3.24
C LEU A 95 -16.07 -0.82 4.01
N LEU A 96 -16.18 -0.87 5.34
CA LEU A 96 -15.34 -1.75 6.15
C LEU A 96 -15.70 -3.21 5.87
N LYS A 97 -16.97 -3.56 6.11
CA LYS A 97 -17.48 -4.94 6.00
C LYS A 97 -17.17 -5.62 4.67
N TYR A 98 -17.27 -4.87 3.57
CA TYR A 98 -17.16 -5.46 2.24
C TYR A 98 -15.83 -5.22 1.55
N PHE A 99 -14.98 -4.31 2.03
CA PHE A 99 -13.76 -3.95 1.30
C PHE A 99 -12.55 -3.67 2.20
N LEU A 100 -12.73 -2.89 3.27
CA LEU A 100 -11.61 -2.26 3.96
C LEU A 100 -11.24 -2.88 5.30
N GLU A 101 -12.12 -3.63 5.97
CA GLU A 101 -11.67 -4.45 7.11
C GLU A 101 -10.61 -5.44 6.64
N SER A 102 -9.68 -5.82 7.51
CA SER A 102 -8.51 -6.58 7.07
C SER A 102 -8.89 -7.91 6.41
N GLN A 103 -9.87 -8.63 6.98
CA GLN A 103 -10.32 -9.92 6.45
C GLN A 103 -10.93 -9.78 5.06
N ALA A 104 -11.87 -8.85 4.87
CA ALA A 104 -12.46 -8.56 3.57
C ALA A 104 -11.41 -8.13 2.53
N ALA A 105 -10.45 -7.28 2.94
CA ALA A 105 -9.37 -6.84 2.06
C ALA A 105 -8.48 -8.00 1.60
N PHE A 106 -8.14 -8.94 2.49
CA PHE A 106 -7.37 -10.14 2.15
C PHE A 106 -8.16 -11.13 1.28
N MET A 107 -9.47 -11.24 1.50
CA MET A 107 -10.35 -12.02 0.63
C MET A 107 -10.35 -11.45 -0.79
N TRP A 108 -10.55 -10.13 -0.95
CA TRP A 108 -10.46 -9.48 -2.26
C TRP A 108 -9.10 -9.64 -2.91
N MET A 109 -8.01 -9.46 -2.16
CA MET A 109 -6.65 -9.72 -2.67
C MET A 109 -6.55 -11.14 -3.24
N SER A 110 -6.96 -12.14 -2.47
CA SER A 110 -6.88 -13.55 -2.86
C SER A 110 -7.72 -13.84 -4.12
N THR A 111 -8.97 -13.39 -4.13
CA THR A 111 -9.86 -13.52 -5.29
C THR A 111 -9.26 -12.84 -6.53
N LEU A 112 -8.73 -11.63 -6.41
CA LEU A 112 -8.16 -10.88 -7.51
C LEU A 112 -6.89 -11.52 -8.05
N TYR A 113 -6.03 -12.11 -7.21
CA TYR A 113 -4.86 -12.86 -7.68
C TYR A 113 -5.23 -14.14 -8.42
N VAL A 114 -6.25 -14.89 -7.95
CA VAL A 114 -6.76 -16.06 -8.67
C VAL A 114 -7.31 -15.64 -10.03
N LEU A 115 -8.13 -14.59 -10.08
CA LEU A 115 -8.67 -14.04 -11.33
C LEU A 115 -7.55 -13.53 -12.26
N ALA A 116 -6.54 -12.83 -11.73
CA ALA A 116 -5.39 -12.39 -12.50
C ALA A 116 -4.64 -13.57 -13.12
N THR A 117 -4.46 -14.65 -12.37
CA THR A 117 -3.78 -15.87 -12.84
C THR A 117 -4.52 -16.49 -14.02
N LEU A 118 -5.83 -16.72 -13.88
CA LEU A 118 -6.67 -17.23 -14.97
C LEU A 118 -6.66 -16.31 -16.19
N THR A 119 -6.68 -14.99 -15.95
CA THR A 119 -6.67 -13.99 -17.02
C THR A 119 -5.31 -13.95 -17.74
N TYR A 120 -4.18 -14.13 -17.03
CA TYR A 120 -2.86 -14.26 -17.65
C TYR A 120 -2.77 -15.52 -18.52
N PHE A 121 -3.30 -16.66 -18.06
CA PHE A 121 -3.39 -17.85 -18.92
C PHE A 121 -4.26 -17.58 -20.15
N GLY A 122 -5.41 -16.93 -19.97
CA GLY A 122 -6.25 -16.49 -21.08
C GLY A 122 -5.49 -15.60 -22.07
N ALA A 123 -4.72 -14.63 -21.58
CA ALA A 123 -3.89 -13.74 -22.40
C ALA A 123 -2.80 -14.51 -23.15
N LEU A 124 -2.14 -15.47 -22.50
CA LEU A 124 -1.09 -16.29 -23.10
C LEU A 124 -1.63 -17.18 -24.22
N LEU A 125 -2.76 -17.87 -23.96
CA LEU A 125 -3.37 -18.80 -24.91
C LEU A 125 -4.00 -18.07 -26.11
N SER A 126 -4.65 -16.94 -25.87
CA SER A 126 -5.25 -16.12 -26.93
C SER A 126 -4.28 -15.15 -27.61
N ARG A 127 -3.09 -14.95 -27.02
CA ARG A 127 -2.12 -13.90 -27.39
C ARG A 127 -2.75 -12.50 -27.45
N SER A 128 -3.67 -12.21 -26.52
CA SER A 128 -4.42 -10.96 -26.46
C SER A 128 -3.76 -9.95 -25.52
N ASP A 129 -3.34 -8.81 -26.09
CA ASP A 129 -2.79 -7.67 -25.32
C ASP A 129 -3.80 -7.08 -24.35
N PHE A 130 -5.08 -6.98 -24.76
CA PHE A 130 -6.14 -6.47 -23.89
C PHE A 130 -6.35 -7.35 -22.66
N THR A 131 -6.35 -8.66 -22.86
CA THR A 131 -6.48 -9.64 -21.76
C THR A 131 -5.27 -9.55 -20.83
N GLY A 132 -4.06 -9.40 -21.38
CA GLY A 132 -2.83 -9.22 -20.58
C GLY A 132 -2.85 -7.94 -19.74
N ARG A 133 -3.33 -6.82 -20.30
CA ARG A 133 -3.50 -5.57 -19.55
C ARG A 133 -4.54 -5.70 -18.45
N THR A 134 -5.63 -6.42 -18.70
CA THR A 134 -6.66 -6.72 -17.69
C THR A 134 -6.07 -7.55 -16.55
N ALA A 135 -5.30 -8.59 -16.86
CA ALA A 135 -4.61 -9.40 -15.85
C ALA A 135 -3.67 -8.55 -14.99
N THR A 136 -2.89 -7.66 -15.62
CA THR A 136 -2.00 -6.72 -14.92
C THR A 136 -2.78 -5.79 -13.98
N ALA A 137 -3.91 -5.25 -14.43
CA ALA A 137 -4.76 -4.40 -13.60
C ALA A 137 -5.32 -5.16 -12.39
N LEU A 138 -5.74 -6.41 -12.57
CA LEU A 138 -6.19 -7.28 -11.47
C LEU A 138 -5.05 -7.52 -10.46
N THR A 139 -3.82 -7.76 -10.91
CA THR A 139 -2.64 -7.93 -10.04
C THR A 139 -2.36 -6.67 -9.21
N TRP A 140 -2.40 -5.49 -9.82
CA TRP A 140 -2.22 -4.23 -9.10
C TRP A 140 -3.32 -4.01 -8.06
N SER A 141 -4.59 -4.24 -8.44
CA SER A 141 -5.73 -4.16 -7.51
C SER A 141 -5.58 -5.15 -6.35
N ALA A 142 -5.17 -6.39 -6.62
CA ALA A 142 -4.91 -7.38 -5.58
C ALA A 142 -3.83 -6.90 -4.59
N THR A 143 -2.71 -6.40 -5.11
CA THR A 143 -1.60 -5.88 -4.31
C THR A 143 -2.05 -4.69 -3.44
N VAL A 144 -2.85 -3.79 -3.99
CA VAL A 144 -3.43 -2.64 -3.25
C VAL A 144 -4.32 -3.13 -2.11
N MET A 145 -5.22 -4.08 -2.37
CA MET A 145 -6.10 -4.64 -1.34
C MET A 145 -5.29 -5.35 -0.25
N GLY A 146 -4.27 -6.12 -0.62
CA GLY A 146 -3.40 -6.82 0.31
C GLY A 146 -2.65 -5.88 1.24
N LEU A 147 -1.97 -4.86 0.70
CA LEU A 147 -1.23 -3.91 1.53
C LEU A 147 -2.16 -3.03 2.37
N THR A 148 -3.32 -2.64 1.82
CA THR A 148 -4.35 -1.93 2.58
C THR A 148 -4.82 -2.80 3.76
N GLY A 149 -5.10 -4.08 3.54
CA GLY A 149 -5.49 -5.02 4.59
C GLY A 149 -4.45 -5.14 5.70
N LEU A 150 -3.15 -5.18 5.36
CA LEU A 150 -2.06 -5.20 6.36
C LEU A 150 -2.03 -3.92 7.21
N LEU A 151 -2.19 -2.75 6.59
CA LEU A 151 -2.21 -1.47 7.32
C LEU A 151 -3.47 -1.31 8.18
N VAL A 152 -4.62 -1.76 7.68
CA VAL A 152 -5.87 -1.73 8.46
C VAL A 152 -5.83 -2.73 9.61
N ARG A 153 -5.23 -3.91 9.40
CA ARG A 153 -5.02 -4.90 10.46
C ARG A 153 -4.23 -4.29 11.62
N TRP A 154 -3.21 -3.49 11.33
CA TRP A 154 -2.47 -2.74 12.36
C TRP A 154 -3.43 -1.90 13.20
N ARG A 155 -4.32 -1.10 12.58
CA ARG A 155 -5.34 -0.30 13.30
C ARG A 155 -6.28 -1.17 14.13
N GLU A 156 -6.78 -2.26 13.57
CA GLU A 156 -7.69 -3.17 14.28
C GLU A 156 -7.04 -3.75 15.55
N SER A 157 -5.74 -4.08 15.50
CA SER A 157 -5.01 -4.55 16.68
C SER A 157 -5.00 -3.53 17.82
N TYR A 158 -4.91 -2.22 17.54
CA TYR A 158 -5.02 -1.18 18.58
C TYR A 158 -6.44 -1.06 19.16
N LEU A 159 -7.47 -1.40 18.37
CA LEU A 159 -8.86 -1.37 18.83
C LEU A 159 -9.26 -2.62 19.62
N LEU A 160 -8.52 -3.72 19.49
CA LEU A 160 -8.76 -4.96 20.24
C LEU A 160 -8.31 -4.86 21.71
N GLY A 161 -7.25 -4.10 21.99
CA GLY A 161 -6.75 -3.87 23.35
C GLY A 161 -5.26 -3.53 23.35
N ALA A 162 -4.82 -2.79 24.38
CA ALA A 162 -3.42 -2.37 24.52
C ALA A 162 -2.45 -3.53 24.80
N ASP A 163 -2.97 -4.67 25.29
CA ASP A 163 -2.17 -5.83 25.68
C ASP A 163 -1.97 -6.85 24.54
N ILE A 164 -2.49 -6.58 23.34
CA ILE A 164 -2.42 -7.48 22.19
C ILE A 164 -1.33 -7.01 21.23
N GLY A 165 -0.44 -7.92 20.83
CA GLY A 165 0.65 -7.62 19.89
C GLY A 165 0.15 -6.98 18.60
N HIS A 166 0.74 -5.84 18.23
CA HIS A 166 0.29 -5.00 17.11
C HIS A 166 0.87 -5.40 15.74
N ILE A 167 1.43 -6.61 15.61
CA ILE A 167 2.01 -7.09 14.36
C ILE A 167 0.87 -7.56 13.44
N PRO A 168 0.87 -7.22 12.14
CA PRO A 168 -0.21 -7.58 11.21
C PRO A 168 -0.42 -9.09 11.00
N VAL A 169 0.48 -9.94 11.51
CA VAL A 169 0.35 -11.40 11.55
C VAL A 169 0.84 -11.91 12.91
N SER A 170 0.04 -11.72 13.97
CA SER A 170 0.37 -12.18 15.32
C SER A 170 -0.12 -13.59 15.65
N ASN A 171 -1.03 -14.17 14.84
CA ASN A 171 -1.58 -15.51 15.07
C ASN A 171 -2.07 -16.21 13.77
N LEU A 172 -1.67 -17.48 13.54
CA LEU A 172 -2.11 -18.33 12.42
C LEU A 172 -3.62 -18.65 12.42
N TYR A 173 -4.31 -18.43 13.55
CA TYR A 173 -5.75 -18.69 13.67
C TYR A 173 -6.65 -17.51 13.25
N GLU A 174 -6.10 -16.34 12.93
CA GLU A 174 -6.87 -15.16 12.49
C GLU A 174 -7.10 -15.10 10.97
N VAL A 175 -6.60 -16.10 10.23
CA VAL A 175 -6.56 -16.12 8.76
C VAL A 175 -7.74 -16.90 8.14
N PHE A 176 -8.72 -17.32 8.95
CA PHE A 176 -9.92 -18.05 8.51
C PHE A 176 -11.19 -17.42 9.09
#